data_AF-A0A8R7PPW8-F1
#
_entry.id   AF-A0A8R7PPW8-F1
#
_cell.length_a   1.000
_cell.length_b   1.000
_cell.length_c   1.000
_cell.angle_alpha   90.00
_cell.angle_beta   90.00
_cell.angle_gamma   90.00
#
_symmetry.space_group_name_H-M   'P 1'
#
loop_
_entity.id
_entity.type
_entity.pdbx_description
1 polymer ?
#
loop_
_entity_poly.entity_id
_entity_poly.type
_entity_poly.pdbx_seq_one_letter_code
_entity_poly.pdbx_strand_id
1 'polypeptide(L)'
;MATATTTALSMKLLVDTKARRVLFAEASKDVVDFLFSLLALPVGTAVKLLGKEAMVGCVGSLYGSVEKLDGSYVQPGAAKDALLHPAVLSPSASSKSSLLGMPPPPCPQAKAFYRCSRQCNCYSDGYFGSSSQQVRCNSCRTYMTESYGTYCPSCKNQMTTAFTVVPSAASGGEVAQAAGGVSGKGFVQGIVTYTVMDDLTVTPMSSISSITLLNTFAVRDLSALQEKTVQLGYDQGLEILKASLQSKTVLTDVS
;
A
#
# COMPACT_ATOMS: atom_id res chain seq x y z
N MET A 1 21.83 13.38 16.14
CA MET A 1 20.61 12.55 16.31
C MET A 1 19.43 13.34 15.77
N ALA A 2 18.96 13.03 14.57
CA ALA A 2 17.76 13.64 14.03
C ALA A 2 16.55 12.91 14.63
N THR A 3 15.84 13.59 15.52
CA THR A 3 14.53 13.15 16.03
C THR A 3 13.56 13.07 14.87
N ALA A 4 13.19 11.84 14.48
CA ALA A 4 12.03 11.63 13.62
C ALA A 4 10.81 12.19 14.35
N THR A 5 10.20 13.22 13.79
CA THR A 5 8.87 13.67 14.23
C THR A 5 7.88 12.57 13.90
N THR A 6 7.59 11.72 14.89
CA THR A 6 6.43 10.83 14.85
C THR A 6 5.22 11.74 14.88
N THR A 7 4.67 12.05 13.70
CA THR A 7 3.41 12.79 13.60
C THR A 7 2.37 11.98 14.35
N ALA A 8 1.90 12.49 15.49
CA ALA A 8 0.85 11.83 16.25
C ALA A 8 -0.39 11.73 15.36
N LEU A 9 -0.78 10.50 15.03
CA LEU A 9 -1.97 10.22 14.26
C LEU A 9 -3.18 10.55 15.13
N SER A 10 -4.25 11.11 14.57
CA SER A 10 -5.46 11.40 15.34
C SER A 10 -6.71 11.02 14.56
N MET A 11 -7.75 10.60 15.27
CA MET A 11 -9.07 10.36 14.71
C MET A 11 -10.16 10.98 15.60
N LYS A 12 -11.29 11.33 15.00
CA LYS A 12 -12.43 11.90 15.71
C LYS A 12 -13.52 10.87 15.84
N LEU A 13 -13.84 10.47 17.06
CA LEU A 13 -14.91 9.54 17.37
C LEU A 13 -16.22 10.30 17.55
N LEU A 14 -17.31 9.75 17.01
CA LEU A 14 -18.66 10.13 17.39
C LEU A 14 -19.21 9.08 18.37
N VAL A 15 -19.41 9.51 19.62
CA VAL A 15 -19.79 8.63 20.74
C VAL A 15 -21.22 8.89 21.15
N ASP A 16 -22.01 7.84 21.31
CA ASP A 16 -23.31 7.90 21.99
C ASP A 16 -23.09 7.75 23.49
N THR A 17 -23.27 8.84 24.23
CA THR A 17 -23.06 8.87 25.69
C THR A 17 -24.12 8.10 26.48
N LYS A 18 -25.33 7.93 25.93
CA LYS A 18 -26.41 7.16 26.56
C LYS A 18 -26.16 5.67 26.41
N ALA A 19 -25.80 5.25 25.20
CA ALA A 19 -25.51 3.86 24.90
C ALA A 19 -24.07 3.43 25.23
N ARG A 20 -23.22 4.38 25.65
CA ARG A 20 -21.78 4.22 25.95
C ARG A 20 -21.04 3.43 24.88
N ARG A 21 -21.23 3.82 23.62
CA ARG A 21 -20.61 3.16 22.47
C ARG A 21 -20.12 4.18 21.44
N VAL A 22 -19.09 3.80 20.69
CA VAL A 22 -18.66 4.53 19.50
C VAL A 22 -19.57 4.16 18.33
N LEU A 23 -20.10 5.15 17.62
CA LEU A 23 -20.92 4.91 16.42
C LEU A 23 -20.03 4.75 15.19
N PHE A 24 -19.14 5.71 14.99
CA PHE A 24 -18.10 5.70 13.96
C PHE A 24 -17.04 6.75 14.28
N ALA A 25 -15.92 6.66 13.57
CA ALA A 25 -14.83 7.60 13.62
C ALA A 25 -14.58 8.23 12.24
N GLU A 26 -14.22 9.50 12.24
CA GLU A 26 -13.64 10.19 11.11
C GLU A 26 -12.12 10.08 11.18
N ALA A 27 -11.51 9.51 10.14
CA ALA A 27 -10.09 9.22 10.07
C ALA A 27 -9.46 9.78 8.78
N SER A 28 -8.25 10.32 8.92
CA SER A 28 -7.42 10.73 7.80
C SER A 28 -6.79 9.51 7.11
N LYS A 29 -6.25 9.73 5.91
CA LYS A 29 -5.49 8.72 5.17
C LYS A 29 -4.44 8.01 6.04
N ASP A 30 -3.67 8.72 6.85
CA ASP A 30 -2.53 8.13 7.54
C ASP A 30 -2.97 7.15 8.65
N VAL A 31 -4.13 7.41 9.27
CA VAL A 31 -4.77 6.49 10.21
C VAL A 31 -5.28 5.24 9.48
N VAL A 32 -5.89 5.40 8.32
CA VAL A 32 -6.40 4.28 7.52
C VAL A 32 -5.27 3.43 6.97
N ASP A 33 -4.20 4.05 6.48
CA ASP A 33 -2.98 3.37 6.06
C ASP A 33 -2.39 2.55 7.22
N PHE A 34 -2.39 3.09 8.45
CA PHE A 34 -2.01 2.35 9.65
C PHE A 34 -2.93 1.14 9.89
N LEU A 35 -4.25 1.31 9.90
CA LEU A 35 -5.20 0.20 10.11
C LEU A 35 -5.04 -0.91 9.05
N PHE A 36 -4.86 -0.53 7.79
CA PHE A 36 -4.61 -1.49 6.71
C PHE A 36 -3.23 -2.13 6.78
N SER A 37 -2.22 -1.44 7.31
CA SER A 37 -0.90 -2.04 7.55
C SER A 37 -0.93 -3.21 8.53
N LEU A 38 -1.94 -3.29 9.41
CA LEU A 38 -2.14 -4.44 10.30
C LEU A 38 -2.38 -5.75 9.52
N LEU A 39 -2.93 -5.66 8.30
CA LEU A 39 -3.12 -6.81 7.40
C LEU A 39 -1.82 -7.26 6.72
N ALA A 40 -0.81 -6.40 6.64
CA ALA A 40 0.51 -6.77 6.11
C ALA A 40 1.28 -7.70 7.07
N LEU A 41 0.85 -7.80 8.33
CA LEU A 41 1.36 -8.77 9.30
C LEU A 41 0.84 -10.18 8.98
N PRO A 42 1.44 -11.26 9.54
CA PRO A 42 0.94 -12.64 9.37
C PRO A 42 -0.53 -12.84 9.78
N VAL A 43 -1.13 -11.86 10.45
CA VAL A 43 -2.56 -11.79 10.75
C VAL A 43 -3.39 -11.74 9.46
N GLY A 44 -3.00 -10.98 8.43
CA GLY A 44 -3.72 -10.98 7.15
C GLY A 44 -3.68 -12.35 6.47
N THR A 45 -2.56 -13.07 6.61
CA THR A 45 -2.45 -14.47 6.16
C THR A 45 -3.39 -15.39 6.92
N ALA A 46 -3.52 -15.22 8.23
CA ALA A 46 -4.46 -15.99 9.06
C ALA A 46 -5.92 -15.72 8.66
N VAL A 47 -6.29 -14.45 8.41
CA VAL A 47 -7.63 -14.07 7.91
C VAL A 47 -7.91 -14.72 6.55
N LYS A 48 -6.93 -14.74 5.65
CA LYS A 48 -7.07 -15.41 4.33
C LYS A 48 -7.31 -16.91 4.47
N LEU A 49 -6.61 -17.59 5.38
CA LEU A 49 -6.74 -19.02 5.60
C LEU A 49 -8.06 -19.41 6.27
N LEU A 50 -8.50 -18.62 7.25
CA LEU A 50 -9.71 -18.89 8.03
C LEU A 50 -10.98 -18.37 7.33
N GLY A 51 -10.85 -17.32 6.50
CA GLY A 51 -11.96 -16.56 5.95
C GLY A 51 -12.43 -15.45 6.90
N LYS A 52 -12.90 -14.32 6.32
CA LYS A 52 -13.31 -13.13 7.09
C LYS A 52 -14.41 -13.39 8.13
N GLU A 53 -15.35 -14.28 7.83
CA GLU A 53 -16.49 -14.60 8.72
C GLU A 53 -16.13 -15.55 9.87
N ALA A 54 -15.06 -16.34 9.72
CA ALA A 54 -14.62 -17.30 10.74
C ALA A 54 -13.53 -16.73 11.66
N MET A 55 -13.03 -15.53 11.36
CA MET A 55 -11.99 -14.89 12.16
C MET A 55 -12.59 -14.27 13.43
N VAL A 56 -11.92 -14.49 14.57
CA VAL A 56 -12.32 -13.90 15.84
C VAL A 56 -11.87 -12.43 15.87
N GLY A 57 -12.82 -11.52 16.13
CA GLY A 57 -12.57 -10.08 16.23
C GLY A 57 -12.96 -9.28 14.99
N CYS A 58 -12.23 -8.20 14.72
CA CYS A 58 -12.50 -7.18 13.68
C CYS A 58 -11.57 -7.25 12.46
N VAL A 59 -10.48 -8.02 12.51
CA VAL A 59 -9.53 -8.01 11.38
C VAL A 59 -10.15 -8.59 10.09
N GLY A 60 -11.14 -9.47 10.21
CA GLY A 60 -11.99 -9.88 9.09
C GLY A 60 -12.74 -8.72 8.43
N SER A 61 -13.28 -7.79 9.21
CA SER A 61 -13.95 -6.57 8.72
C SER A 61 -12.98 -5.62 8.00
N LEU A 62 -11.76 -5.46 8.53
CA LEU A 62 -10.69 -4.70 7.86
C LEU A 62 -10.33 -5.32 6.49
N TYR A 63 -10.15 -6.65 6.44
CA TYR A 63 -9.87 -7.35 5.19
C TYR A 63 -11.01 -7.18 4.17
N GLY A 64 -12.26 -7.33 4.63
CA GLY A 64 -13.44 -7.11 3.79
C GLY A 64 -13.57 -5.66 3.31
N SER A 65 -13.06 -4.68 4.07
CA SER A 65 -13.03 -3.28 3.67
C SER A 65 -12.05 -3.05 2.51
N VAL A 66 -10.85 -3.62 2.58
CA VAL A 66 -9.87 -3.57 1.49
C VAL A 66 -10.40 -4.23 0.22
N GLU A 67 -11.12 -5.35 0.36
CA GLU A 67 -11.78 -6.06 -0.75
C GLU A 67 -12.86 -5.22 -1.43
N LYS A 68 -13.70 -4.52 -0.65
CA LYS A 68 -14.83 -3.72 -1.16
C LYS A 68 -14.45 -2.30 -1.61
N LEU A 69 -13.30 -1.79 -1.17
CA LEU A 69 -12.88 -0.42 -1.49
C LEU A 69 -12.70 -0.27 -3.01
N ASP A 70 -13.27 0.78 -3.61
CA ASP A 70 -13.13 0.98 -5.06
C ASP A 70 -11.70 1.38 -5.46
N GLY A 71 -11.30 1.09 -6.70
CA GLY A 71 -9.97 1.44 -7.22
C GLY A 71 -9.70 2.94 -7.24
N SER A 72 -10.75 3.77 -7.34
CA SER A 72 -10.64 5.24 -7.28
C SER A 72 -10.20 5.76 -5.91
N TYR A 73 -10.30 4.98 -4.83
CA TYR A 73 -9.84 5.39 -3.49
C TYR A 73 -8.49 4.80 -3.09
N VAL A 74 -7.87 4.02 -3.99
CA VAL A 74 -6.56 3.41 -3.79
C VAL A 74 -5.51 4.15 -4.61
N GLN A 75 -4.32 4.33 -4.03
CA GLN A 75 -3.22 4.98 -4.73
C GLN A 75 -2.78 4.18 -5.96
N PRO A 76 -2.56 4.83 -7.11
CA PRO A 76 -2.00 4.16 -8.29
C PRO A 76 -0.67 3.48 -7.96
N GLY A 77 -0.60 2.15 -8.10
CA GLY A 77 0.59 1.37 -7.77
C GLY A 77 0.61 0.77 -6.36
N ALA A 78 -0.36 1.10 -5.49
CA ALA A 78 -0.59 0.35 -4.26
C ALA A 78 -1.23 -1.00 -4.60
N ALA A 79 -0.50 -2.09 -4.36
CA ALA A 79 -0.99 -3.43 -4.66
C ALA A 79 -2.02 -3.86 -3.60
N LYS A 80 -3.32 -3.75 -3.91
CA LYS A 80 -4.40 -4.39 -3.14
C LYS A 80 -4.07 -5.85 -2.84
N ASP A 81 -3.52 -6.53 -3.84
CA ASP A 81 -3.08 -7.92 -3.74
C ASP A 81 -1.99 -8.14 -2.68
N ALA A 82 -1.15 -7.14 -2.37
CA ALA A 82 -0.13 -7.29 -1.34
C ALA A 82 -0.72 -7.31 0.09
N LEU A 83 -1.80 -6.58 0.34
CA LEU A 83 -2.53 -6.62 1.62
C LEU A 83 -3.48 -7.80 1.72
N LEU A 84 -4.07 -8.24 0.60
CA LEU A 84 -4.92 -9.43 0.55
C LEU A 84 -4.10 -10.73 0.54
N HIS A 85 -2.85 -10.67 0.07
CA HIS A 85 -1.93 -11.80 -0.03
C HIS A 85 -0.55 -11.46 0.54
N PRO A 86 -0.45 -11.22 1.86
CA PRO A 86 0.83 -10.98 2.51
C PRO A 86 1.75 -12.20 2.34
N ALA A 87 2.90 -11.93 1.74
CA ALA A 87 3.99 -12.87 1.54
C ALA A 87 4.70 -13.14 2.88
N VAL A 88 4.38 -14.26 3.53
CA VAL A 88 5.12 -14.68 4.73
C VAL A 88 6.41 -15.35 4.30
N LEU A 89 7.55 -14.73 4.59
CA LEU A 89 8.86 -15.36 4.47
C LEU A 89 9.03 -16.42 5.57
N SER A 90 8.45 -17.61 5.36
CA SER A 90 8.65 -18.75 6.25
C SER A 90 9.77 -19.64 5.69
N PRO A 91 10.88 -19.89 6.43
CA PRO A 91 11.90 -20.84 6.00
C PRO A 91 11.38 -22.29 5.88
N SER A 92 10.16 -22.58 6.35
CA SER A 92 9.47 -23.86 6.24
C SER A 92 8.56 -23.99 5.01
N ALA A 93 8.39 -22.96 4.18
CA ALA A 93 7.48 -22.99 3.02
C ALA A 93 7.89 -24.00 1.93
N SER A 94 9.15 -24.43 1.90
CA SER A 94 9.67 -25.44 0.95
C SER A 94 9.60 -26.87 1.47
N SER A 95 9.22 -27.08 2.73
CA SER A 95 9.09 -28.41 3.32
C SER A 95 7.63 -28.84 3.27
N LYS A 96 7.35 -30.02 2.73
CA LYS A 96 6.01 -30.66 2.65
C LYS A 96 5.35 -30.94 4.02
N SER A 97 5.87 -30.37 5.10
CA SER A 97 5.44 -30.54 6.49
C SER A 97 4.63 -29.35 7.06
N SER A 98 4.39 -28.29 6.28
CA SER A 98 3.52 -27.19 6.72
C SER A 98 2.04 -27.55 6.52
N LEU A 99 1.35 -27.88 7.61
CA LEU A 99 -0.09 -28.22 7.62
C LEU A 99 -0.99 -27.10 7.06
N LEU A 100 -0.50 -25.86 7.03
CA LEU A 100 -1.25 -24.68 6.59
C LEU A 100 -0.90 -24.24 5.16
N GLY A 101 -0.10 -25.01 4.42
CA GLY A 101 0.07 -24.89 2.97
C GLY A 101 0.23 -23.44 2.47
N MET A 102 1.18 -22.70 3.05
CA MET A 102 1.34 -21.29 2.69
C MET A 102 1.84 -21.19 1.24
N PRO A 103 1.17 -20.39 0.37
CA PRO A 103 1.68 -20.17 -0.97
C PRO A 103 3.06 -19.48 -0.84
N PRO A 104 4.06 -19.92 -1.63
CA PRO A 104 5.33 -19.22 -1.67
C PRO A 104 5.07 -17.75 -2.00
N PRO A 105 5.84 -16.81 -1.43
CA PRO A 105 5.73 -15.41 -1.80
C PRO A 105 5.80 -15.33 -3.34
N PRO A 106 4.99 -14.49 -4.01
CA PRO A 106 5.30 -14.15 -5.38
C PRO A 106 6.72 -13.59 -5.33
N CYS A 107 7.69 -14.37 -5.84
CA CYS A 107 9.03 -13.85 -6.07
C CYS A 107 8.82 -12.50 -6.74
N PRO A 108 9.50 -11.42 -6.31
CA PRO A 108 9.40 -10.15 -7.03
C PRO A 108 9.70 -10.51 -8.48
N GLN A 109 8.67 -10.53 -9.32
CA GLN A 109 8.83 -10.85 -10.71
C GLN A 109 9.76 -9.75 -11.16
N ALA A 110 11.03 -10.10 -11.38
CA ALA A 110 12.02 -9.14 -11.79
C ALA A 110 11.42 -8.46 -13.00
N LYS A 111 11.05 -7.18 -12.86
CA LYS A 111 10.45 -6.42 -13.95
C LYS A 111 11.42 -6.54 -15.10
N ALA A 112 11.03 -7.29 -16.12
CA ALA A 112 11.90 -7.58 -17.24
C ALA A 112 11.93 -6.32 -18.10
N PHE A 113 13.07 -5.64 -18.10
CA PHE A 113 13.28 -4.53 -18.98
C PHE A 113 13.90 -5.05 -20.28
N TYR A 114 13.40 -4.55 -21.40
CA TYR A 114 13.87 -4.92 -22.73
C TYR A 114 14.71 -3.80 -23.32
N ARG A 115 15.75 -4.17 -24.06
CA ARG A 115 16.64 -3.27 -24.81
C ARG A 115 16.94 -3.81 -26.21
N CYS A 116 17.63 -3.02 -27.02
CA CYS A 116 18.14 -3.47 -28.31
C CYS A 116 19.24 -4.53 -28.17
N SER A 117 19.18 -5.56 -29.03
CA SER A 117 20.15 -6.67 -29.10
C SER A 117 21.45 -6.29 -29.79
N ARG A 118 21.41 -5.37 -30.75
CA ARG A 118 22.56 -5.06 -31.61
C ARG A 118 23.70 -4.37 -30.83
N GLN A 119 24.94 -4.79 -31.06
CA GLN A 119 26.11 -3.95 -30.76
C GLN A 119 25.98 -2.65 -31.58
N CYS A 120 26.27 -1.51 -30.94
CA CYS A 120 26.39 -0.25 -31.65
C CYS A 120 27.58 -0.37 -32.61
N ASN A 121 27.35 -0.25 -33.92
CA ASN A 121 28.44 -0.14 -34.88
C ASN A 121 28.90 1.32 -34.90
N CYS A 122 30.13 1.55 -34.45
CA CYS A 122 30.83 2.80 -34.68
C CYS A 122 31.42 2.70 -36.08
N TYR A 123 30.84 3.39 -37.06
CA TYR A 123 31.48 3.52 -38.38
C TYR A 123 32.12 4.88 -38.48
N SER A 124 33.41 4.88 -38.84
CA SER A 124 34.11 6.07 -39.27
C SER A 124 33.70 6.37 -40.69
N ASP A 125 32.93 7.43 -40.91
CA ASP A 125 32.74 7.96 -42.25
C ASP A 125 33.98 8.78 -42.60
N GLY A 126 34.89 8.18 -43.37
CA GLY A 126 36.17 8.79 -43.72
C GLY A 126 36.40 8.69 -45.22
N TYR A 127 36.26 9.80 -45.93
CA TYR A 127 36.92 9.98 -47.22
C TYR A 127 38.42 10.16 -46.97
N PHE A 128 39.27 9.49 -47.76
CA PHE A 128 40.72 9.66 -47.75
C PHE A 128 41.05 11.17 -47.90
N GLY A 129 41.53 11.83 -46.83
CA GLY A 129 42.13 13.17 -46.92
C GLY A 129 41.57 14.28 -46.01
N SER A 130 40.71 14.02 -45.03
CA SER A 130 40.23 15.06 -44.07
C SER A 130 40.73 14.82 -42.64
N SER A 131 41.24 15.86 -41.99
CA SER A 131 41.82 15.85 -40.64
C SER A 131 40.79 15.85 -39.48
N SER A 132 39.51 15.63 -39.76
CA SER A 132 38.41 15.63 -38.79
C SER A 132 37.60 14.34 -38.87
N GLN A 133 38.14 13.27 -38.30
CA GLN A 133 37.50 11.95 -38.27
C GLN A 133 36.35 11.94 -37.24
N GLN A 134 35.13 12.22 -37.69
CA GLN A 134 33.95 12.28 -36.81
C GLN A 134 33.28 10.90 -36.72
N VAL A 135 33.57 10.17 -35.65
CA VAL A 135 32.94 8.87 -35.36
C VAL A 135 31.50 9.09 -34.90
N ARG A 136 30.50 8.63 -35.66
CA ARG A 136 29.09 8.64 -35.24
C ARG A 136 28.75 7.30 -34.57
N CYS A 137 28.56 7.32 -33.26
CA CYS A 137 28.08 6.18 -32.49
C CYS A 137 26.56 6.28 -32.31
N ASN A 138 25.79 5.29 -32.77
CA ASN A 138 24.36 5.22 -32.46
C ASN A 138 24.18 4.49 -31.11
N SER A 139 23.85 5.21 -30.05
CA SER A 139 23.73 4.65 -28.69
C SER A 139 22.36 3.99 -28.47
N CYS A 140 22.13 2.81 -29.05
CA CYS A 140 20.84 2.11 -28.90
C CYS A 140 20.67 1.41 -27.53
N ARG A 141 21.74 1.33 -26.73
CA ARG A 141 21.72 0.67 -25.40
C ARG A 141 21.29 1.58 -24.25
N THR A 142 21.13 2.88 -24.47
CA THR A 142 20.68 3.84 -23.45
C THR A 142 19.16 3.87 -23.30
N TYR A 143 18.43 3.36 -24.29
CA TYR A 143 16.97 3.25 -24.24
C TYR A 143 16.56 1.88 -23.71
N MET A 144 15.60 1.88 -22.77
CA MET A 144 15.00 0.70 -22.15
C MET A 144 13.47 0.84 -22.12
N THR A 145 12.76 -0.28 -22.15
CA THR A 145 11.30 -0.32 -22.10
C THR A 145 10.84 -1.48 -21.20
N GLU A 146 9.66 -1.35 -20.60
CA GLU A 146 9.00 -2.44 -19.87
C GLU A 146 8.23 -3.38 -20.83
N SER A 147 8.00 -2.95 -22.08
CA SER A 147 7.16 -3.66 -23.05
C SER A 147 7.98 -4.36 -24.14
N TYR A 148 7.86 -5.68 -24.24
CA TYR A 148 8.52 -6.49 -25.26
C TYR A 148 8.16 -6.01 -26.68
N GLY A 149 9.17 -5.82 -27.54
CA GLY A 149 8.97 -5.51 -28.95
C GLY A 149 8.77 -4.01 -29.26
N THR A 150 8.87 -3.12 -28.27
CA THR A 150 8.80 -1.66 -28.51
C THR A 150 9.91 -1.21 -29.47
N TYR A 151 9.61 -0.27 -30.36
CA TYR A 151 10.58 0.27 -31.30
C TYR A 151 11.55 1.26 -30.62
N CYS A 152 12.85 1.03 -30.79
CA CYS A 152 13.89 1.92 -30.28
C CYS A 152 13.88 3.26 -31.04
N PRO A 153 13.88 4.41 -30.33
CA PRO A 153 13.84 5.72 -30.97
C PRO A 153 15.10 6.05 -31.80
N SER A 154 16.22 5.39 -31.52
CA SER A 154 17.52 5.67 -32.16
C SER A 154 17.79 4.79 -33.39
N CYS A 155 17.35 3.53 -33.43
CA CYS A 155 17.59 2.63 -34.57
C CYS A 155 16.33 2.04 -35.20
N LYS A 156 15.14 2.37 -34.69
CA LYS A 156 13.84 1.85 -35.12
C LYS A 156 13.73 0.32 -35.12
N ASN A 157 14.62 -0.40 -34.42
CA ASN A 157 14.52 -1.84 -34.22
C ASN A 157 13.71 -2.17 -32.97
N GLN A 158 13.16 -3.37 -32.92
CA GLN A 158 12.42 -3.87 -31.77
C GLN A 158 13.34 -4.17 -30.57
N MET A 159 12.92 -3.74 -29.40
CA MET A 159 13.59 -3.99 -28.13
C MET A 159 13.08 -5.31 -27.55
N THR A 160 13.87 -6.37 -27.72
CA THR A 160 13.50 -7.75 -27.34
C THR A 160 14.49 -8.39 -26.38
N THR A 161 15.62 -7.76 -26.12
CA THR A 161 16.66 -8.32 -25.23
C THR A 161 16.35 -7.97 -23.79
N ALA A 162 16.01 -8.98 -22.98
CA ALA A 162 15.83 -8.80 -21.54
C ALA A 162 17.16 -8.45 -20.87
N PHE A 163 17.13 -7.54 -19.89
CA PHE A 163 18.26 -7.31 -18.98
C PHE A 163 17.81 -7.31 -17.52
N THR A 164 18.72 -7.71 -16.64
CA THR A 164 18.49 -7.75 -15.21
C THR A 164 18.99 -6.45 -14.59
N VAL A 165 18.11 -5.71 -13.92
CA VAL A 165 18.53 -4.61 -13.05
C VAL A 165 19.16 -5.25 -11.80
N VAL A 166 20.45 -5.04 -11.62
CA VAL A 166 21.14 -5.43 -10.38
C VAL A 166 20.81 -4.36 -9.34
N PRO A 167 20.26 -4.72 -8.17
CA PRO A 167 20.10 -3.76 -7.08
C PRO A 167 21.48 -3.22 -6.70
N SER A 168 21.62 -1.90 -6.59
CA SER A 168 22.88 -1.28 -6.19
C SER A 168 23.33 -1.85 -4.84
N ALA A 169 24.57 -2.33 -4.75
CA ALA A 169 25.18 -2.66 -3.47
C ALA A 169 25.18 -1.39 -2.62
N ALA A 170 24.49 -1.42 -1.48
CA ALA A 170 24.41 -0.31 -0.57
C ALA A 170 25.79 -0.04 0.04
N SER A 171 26.56 0.89 -0.54
CA SER A 171 27.54 1.65 0.21
C SER A 171 26.79 2.81 0.87
N GLY A 172 26.83 2.83 2.21
CA GLY A 172 26.13 3.81 3.04
C GLY A 172 26.34 5.25 2.58
N GLY A 173 25.23 5.96 2.40
CA GLY A 173 25.20 7.34 1.96
C GLY A 173 23.76 7.74 1.69
N GLU A 174 23.16 8.41 2.68
CA GLU A 174 22.04 9.35 2.61
C GLU A 174 21.07 9.20 1.44
N VAL A 175 19.84 8.77 1.76
CA VAL A 175 18.71 8.76 0.85
C VAL A 175 18.40 10.20 0.43
N ALA A 176 18.96 10.62 -0.70
CA ALA A 176 18.62 11.89 -1.33
C ALA A 176 17.12 11.87 -1.70
N GLN A 177 16.35 12.65 -0.95
CA GLN A 177 14.98 13.00 -1.28
C GLN A 177 14.98 13.73 -2.62
N ALA A 178 14.49 13.06 -3.66
CA ALA A 178 14.03 13.75 -4.85
C ALA A 178 12.73 14.50 -4.49
N ALA A 179 12.86 15.81 -4.27
CA ALA A 179 11.74 16.73 -4.22
C ALA A 179 11.09 16.79 -5.61
N GLY A 180 9.86 16.27 -5.72
CA GLY A 180 9.06 16.33 -6.93
C GLY A 180 7.64 15.83 -6.71
N GLY A 181 6.73 16.75 -6.40
CA GLY A 181 5.27 16.56 -6.48
C GLY A 181 4.63 15.76 -5.34
N VAL A 182 3.70 16.39 -4.62
CA VAL A 182 2.85 15.77 -3.61
C VAL A 182 1.86 14.81 -4.28
N SER A 183 2.31 13.59 -4.58
CA SER A 183 1.44 12.47 -4.92
C SER A 183 2.13 11.15 -4.57
N GLY A 184 1.57 10.43 -3.58
CA GLY A 184 1.67 8.97 -3.53
C GLY A 184 2.68 8.35 -2.56
N LYS A 185 2.62 8.62 -1.25
CA LYS A 185 3.08 7.64 -0.23
C LYS A 185 1.88 7.23 0.62
N GLY A 186 1.45 5.98 0.53
CA GLY A 186 0.30 5.42 1.26
C GLY A 186 -0.56 4.46 0.44
N PHE A 187 -1.50 3.77 1.08
CA PHE A 187 -2.41 2.84 0.41
C PHE A 187 -3.65 3.55 -0.14
N VAL A 188 -4.26 4.44 0.65
CA VAL A 188 -5.49 5.15 0.27
C VAL A 188 -5.24 6.57 -0.24
N GLN A 189 -6.24 7.16 -0.91
CA GLN A 189 -6.18 8.54 -1.39
C GLN A 189 -6.12 9.55 -0.25
N GLY A 190 -5.19 10.50 -0.34
CA GLY A 190 -4.88 11.46 0.73
C GLY A 190 -5.82 12.65 0.82
N ILE A 191 -6.55 12.94 -0.25
CA ILE A 191 -7.55 14.03 -0.28
C ILE A 191 -8.93 13.58 0.24
N VAL A 192 -9.05 12.32 0.66
CA VAL A 192 -10.31 11.70 1.07
C VAL A 192 -10.28 11.45 2.56
N THR A 193 -11.39 11.75 3.22
CA THR A 193 -11.66 11.37 4.61
C THR A 193 -12.41 10.04 4.63
N TYR A 194 -12.13 9.21 5.62
CA TYR A 194 -12.73 7.89 5.74
C TYR A 194 -13.55 7.79 7.03
N THR A 195 -14.64 7.04 6.95
CA THR A 195 -15.41 6.59 8.10
C THR A 195 -14.89 5.23 8.54
N VAL A 196 -14.56 5.11 9.82
CA VAL A 196 -14.15 3.86 10.47
C VAL A 196 -15.20 3.48 11.50
N MET A 197 -15.84 2.31 11.35
CA MET A 197 -16.84 1.83 12.29
C MET A 197 -16.19 1.20 13.54
N ASP A 198 -16.99 0.91 14.56
CA ASP A 198 -16.51 0.30 15.81
C ASP A 198 -15.85 -1.09 15.57
N ASP A 199 -16.27 -1.79 14.52
CA ASP A 199 -15.68 -3.05 14.08
C ASP A 199 -14.46 -2.88 13.14
N LEU A 200 -13.90 -1.67 13.07
CA LEU A 200 -12.83 -1.26 12.15
C LEU A 200 -13.18 -1.36 10.66
N THR A 201 -14.46 -1.53 10.28
CA THR A 201 -14.87 -1.40 8.88
C THR A 201 -14.54 -0.01 8.36
N VAL A 202 -13.86 0.08 7.23
CA VAL A 202 -13.42 1.35 6.62
C VAL A 202 -14.17 1.61 5.32
N THR A 203 -14.78 2.79 5.20
CA THR A 203 -15.45 3.26 3.98
C THR A 203 -15.13 4.73 3.71
N PRO A 204 -15.14 5.20 2.45
CA PRO A 204 -15.04 6.63 2.16
C PRO A 204 -16.16 7.40 2.88
N MET A 205 -15.82 8.55 3.46
CA MET A 205 -16.79 9.36 4.20
C MET A 205 -17.76 10.04 3.24
N SER A 206 -19.04 10.00 3.60
CA SER A 206 -20.11 10.69 2.89
C SER A 206 -21.07 11.26 3.92
N SER A 207 -21.30 12.58 3.91
CA SER A 207 -22.18 13.24 4.88
C SER A 207 -23.61 12.67 4.85
N ILE A 208 -24.10 12.27 3.67
CA ILE A 208 -25.41 11.63 3.51
C ILE A 208 -25.40 10.25 4.18
N SER A 209 -24.32 9.49 4.00
CA SER A 209 -24.17 8.16 4.62
C SER A 209 -24.01 8.25 6.13
N SER A 210 -23.35 9.30 6.65
CA SER A 210 -23.24 9.54 8.09
C SER A 210 -24.63 9.78 8.72
N ILE A 211 -25.53 10.49 8.04
CA ILE A 211 -26.91 10.71 8.51
C ILE A 211 -27.71 9.41 8.52
N THR A 212 -27.60 8.60 7.46
CA THR A 212 -28.29 7.29 7.43
C THR A 212 -27.72 6.32 8.48
N LEU A 213 -26.42 6.43 8.80
CA LEU A 213 -25.79 5.67 9.88
C LEU A 213 -26.40 6.00 11.26
N LEU A 214 -26.65 7.29 11.55
CA LEU A 214 -27.31 7.70 12.80
C LEU A 214 -28.69 7.07 12.95
N ASN A 215 -29.46 7.03 11.86
CA ASN A 215 -30.76 6.35 11.84
C ASN A 215 -30.63 4.82 12.01
N THR A 216 -29.61 4.22 11.38
CA THR A 216 -29.31 2.78 11.50
C THR A 216 -28.98 2.40 12.94
N PHE A 217 -28.27 3.26 13.66
CA PHE A 217 -27.99 3.12 15.09
C PHE A 217 -29.14 3.55 16.00
N ALA A 218 -30.31 3.88 15.44
CA ALA A 218 -31.50 4.32 16.15
C ALA A 218 -31.27 5.54 17.05
N VAL A 219 -30.34 6.43 16.69
CA VAL A 219 -30.08 7.67 17.42
C VAL A 219 -31.23 8.65 17.17
N ARG A 220 -32.06 8.87 18.18
CA ARG A 220 -33.17 9.84 18.13
C ARG A 220 -32.86 11.18 18.79
N ASP A 221 -31.88 11.18 19.69
CA ASP A 221 -31.47 12.35 20.43
C ASP A 221 -30.01 12.68 20.13
N LEU A 222 -29.82 13.66 19.25
CA LEU A 222 -28.49 14.12 18.84
C LEU A 222 -27.77 14.87 19.97
N SER A 223 -28.49 15.36 20.98
CA SER A 223 -27.88 16.03 22.14
C SER A 223 -27.09 15.07 23.02
N ALA A 224 -27.28 13.75 22.86
CA ALA A 224 -26.51 12.72 23.54
C ALA A 224 -25.22 12.33 22.81
N LEU A 225 -24.99 12.87 21.61
CA LEU A 225 -23.79 12.58 20.83
C LEU A 225 -22.64 13.50 21.23
N GLN A 226 -21.45 12.93 21.33
CA GLN A 226 -20.24 13.65 21.67
C GLN A 226 -19.15 13.36 20.65
N GLU A 227 -18.53 14.42 20.12
CA GLU A 227 -17.27 14.31 19.39
C GLU A 227 -16.12 14.18 20.39
N LYS A 228 -15.31 13.13 20.25
CA LYS A 228 -14.11 12.88 21.05
C LYS A 228 -12.92 12.66 20.12
N THR A 229 -11.90 13.51 20.22
CA THR A 229 -10.66 13.31 19.46
C THR A 229 -9.72 12.39 20.25
N VAL A 230 -9.17 11.38 19.57
CA VAL A 230 -8.21 10.43 20.15
C VAL A 230 -6.91 10.49 19.38
N GLN A 231 -5.81 10.52 20.13
CA GLN A 231 -4.45 10.45 19.59
C GLN A 231 -4.02 8.97 19.51
N LEU A 232 -3.62 8.53 18.33
CA LEU A 232 -3.00 7.23 18.09
C LEU A 232 -1.48 7.35 18.20
N GLY A 233 -0.98 6.98 19.37
CA GLY A 233 0.43 6.69 19.59
C GLY A 233 0.73 5.19 19.39
N TYR A 234 1.97 4.81 19.70
CA TYR A 234 2.42 3.42 19.63
C TYR A 234 1.60 2.50 20.56
N ASP A 235 1.40 2.92 21.81
CA ASP A 235 0.67 2.11 22.81
C ASP A 235 -0.80 1.95 22.41
N GLN A 236 -1.46 3.03 21.97
CA GLN A 236 -2.84 2.98 21.47
C GLN A 236 -2.95 2.10 20.21
N GLY A 237 -1.96 2.16 19.32
CA GLY A 237 -1.91 1.31 18.14
C GLY A 237 -1.81 -0.18 18.50
N LEU A 238 -1.05 -0.52 19.54
CA LEU A 238 -0.94 -1.89 20.04
C LEU A 238 -2.23 -2.36 20.72
N GLU A 239 -2.90 -1.48 21.47
CA GLU A 239 -4.21 -1.77 22.05
C GLU A 239 -5.28 -2.02 20.98
N ILE A 240 -5.32 -1.20 19.93
CA ILE A 240 -6.20 -1.41 18.77
C ILE A 240 -5.90 -2.76 18.11
N LEU A 241 -4.62 -3.09 17.89
CA LEU A 241 -4.24 -4.38 17.33
C LEU A 241 -4.71 -5.54 18.23
N LYS A 242 -4.47 -5.46 19.54
CA LYS A 242 -4.88 -6.49 20.49
C LYS A 242 -6.41 -6.65 20.52
N ALA A 243 -7.14 -5.55 20.64
CA ALA A 243 -8.60 -5.55 20.66
C ALA A 243 -9.16 -6.08 19.33
N SER A 244 -8.55 -5.74 18.18
CA SER A 244 -9.00 -6.21 16.87
C SER A 244 -8.94 -7.74 16.70
N LEU A 245 -8.10 -8.43 17.47
CA LEU A 245 -7.99 -9.89 17.46
C LEU A 245 -8.98 -10.59 18.40
N GLN A 246 -9.71 -9.84 19.23
CA GLN A 246 -10.50 -10.38 20.34
C GLN A 246 -11.94 -9.88 20.36
N SER A 247 -12.18 -8.65 19.93
CA SER A 247 -13.44 -7.94 20.07
C SER A 247 -14.00 -7.50 18.73
N LYS A 248 -15.31 -7.27 18.69
CA LYS A 248 -16.06 -6.68 17.56
C LYS A 248 -16.32 -5.17 17.74
N THR A 249 -16.00 -4.61 18.90
CA THR A 249 -16.27 -3.22 19.31
C THR A 249 -14.98 -2.53 19.70
N VAL A 250 -14.01 -2.53 18.79
CA VAL A 250 -12.62 -2.15 19.08
C VAL A 250 -12.51 -0.70 19.50
N LEU A 251 -13.20 0.22 18.83
CA LEU A 251 -13.09 1.64 19.16
C LEU A 251 -13.72 1.92 20.52
N THR A 252 -14.84 1.28 20.85
CA THR A 252 -15.47 1.37 22.17
C THR A 252 -14.56 0.82 23.27
N ASP A 253 -13.89 -0.30 23.03
CA ASP A 253 -13.04 -0.97 24.04
C ASP A 253 -11.74 -0.21 24.36
N VAL A 254 -11.22 0.57 23.41
CA VAL A 254 -9.98 1.36 23.56
C VAL A 254 -10.23 2.85 23.87
N SER A 255 -11.50 3.27 23.95
CA SER A 255 -11.90 4.69 24.12
C SER A 255 -12.23 5.12 25.54
#